data_AF-A0A4R8IXS2-F1
#
_entry.id   AF-A0A4R8IXS2-F1
#
_cell.length_a   1.000
_cell.length_b   1.000
_cell.length_c   1.000
_cell.angle_alpha   90.00
_cell.angle_beta   90.00
_cell.angle_gamma   90.00
#
_symmetry.space_group_name_H-M   'P 1'
#
loop_
_entity.id
_entity.type
_entity.pdbx_description
1 polymer ?
#
loop_
_entity_poly.entity_id
_entity_poly.type
_entity_poly.pdbx_seq_one_letter_code
_entity_poly.pdbx_strand_id
1 'polypeptide(L)'
;MSDSQAVPVPDDDVDPRLIRSRTRLLDAAATLLSTGGVEAVTIDAVTKASKVARTTLYRHFHSSSHLLAATFERLLPQVTTPAPTSGPLREQLIELLSRQAALFNDAPLHVTTLAWLSLGPTGSNAQAEDRHTSGALRTRVVDQYRQPFDAVLTSPKAQAELNDFDQELALCQLVGPLAFARMTGLRTITHNDCANIVDDFLAAHRNTDSDAIKSNIATKKTGRPARSAR
;
A
#
# COMPACT_ATOMS: atom_id res chain seq x y z
N MET A 1 40.09 28.87 27.95
CA MET A 1 39.63 27.73 27.14
C MET A 1 38.33 27.28 27.75
N SER A 2 37.23 27.65 27.11
CA SER A 2 35.86 27.43 27.59
C SER A 2 35.49 25.97 27.43
N ASP A 3 35.25 25.31 28.54
CA ASP A 3 34.63 23.99 28.58
C ASP A 3 33.12 24.21 28.34
N SER A 4 32.70 24.02 27.08
CA SER A 4 31.30 24.16 26.68
C SER A 4 30.57 22.87 27.06
N GLN A 5 29.84 22.93 28.17
CA GLN A 5 28.85 21.93 28.54
C GLN A 5 27.87 21.70 27.39
N ALA A 6 27.88 20.49 26.84
CA ALA A 6 26.84 20.00 25.95
C ALA A 6 25.53 19.92 26.73
N VAL A 7 24.56 20.74 26.36
CA VAL A 7 23.17 20.65 26.83
C VAL A 7 22.56 19.40 26.20
N PRO A 8 21.97 18.46 26.98
CA PRO A 8 21.26 17.33 26.39
C PRO A 8 19.95 17.87 25.78
N VAL A 9 19.74 17.56 24.50
CA VAL A 9 18.48 17.82 23.79
C VAL A 9 17.38 16.98 24.47
N PRO A 10 16.25 17.55 24.90
CA PRO A 10 15.16 16.75 25.43
C PRO A 10 14.53 15.95 24.28
N ASP A 11 14.41 14.65 24.51
CA ASP A 11 13.59 13.72 23.74
C ASP A 11 12.16 14.28 23.60
N ASP A 12 11.59 14.25 22.40
CA ASP A 12 10.24 14.71 22.08
C ASP A 12 9.20 13.83 22.81
N ASP A 13 8.98 14.12 24.09
CA ASP A 13 7.95 13.49 24.92
C ASP A 13 6.57 13.99 24.45
N VAL A 14 6.00 13.27 23.48
CA VAL A 14 4.69 13.55 22.89
C VAL A 14 3.65 13.69 24.01
N ASP A 15 3.08 14.90 24.19
CA ASP A 15 2.14 15.21 25.28
C ASP A 15 1.05 14.10 25.43
N PRO A 16 1.00 13.39 26.56
CA PRO A 16 0.03 12.33 26.81
C PRO A 16 -1.44 12.78 26.67
N ARG A 17 -1.73 14.08 26.82
CA ARG A 17 -3.06 14.65 26.57
C ARG A 17 -3.40 14.70 25.08
N LEU A 18 -2.40 14.98 24.25
CA LEU A 18 -2.52 15.02 22.80
C LEU A 18 -2.79 13.60 22.27
N ILE A 19 -2.08 12.58 22.76
CA ILE A 19 -2.33 11.17 22.43
C ILE A 19 -3.77 10.77 22.80
N ARG A 20 -4.20 11.04 24.04
CA ARG A 20 -5.56 10.68 24.50
C ARG A 20 -6.66 11.33 23.68
N SER A 21 -6.50 12.60 23.30
CA SER A 21 -7.49 13.28 22.47
C SER A 21 -7.53 12.71 21.05
N ARG A 22 -6.38 12.36 20.46
CA ARG A 22 -6.31 11.68 19.16
C ARG A 22 -7.02 10.32 19.20
N THR A 23 -6.75 9.49 20.21
CA THR A 23 -7.37 8.18 20.35
C THR A 23 -8.89 8.28 20.44
N ARG A 24 -9.42 9.19 21.26
CA ARG A 24 -10.88 9.41 21.40
C ARG A 24 -11.54 9.87 20.10
N LEU A 25 -10.86 10.72 19.32
CA LEU A 25 -11.34 11.16 18.01
C LEU A 25 -11.44 9.98 17.04
N LEU A 26 -10.41 9.14 16.99
CA LEU A 26 -10.37 7.96 16.13
C LEU A 26 -11.36 6.87 16.56
N ASP A 27 -11.56 6.65 17.87
CA ASP A 27 -12.56 5.70 18.39
C ASP A 27 -13.99 6.10 17.97
N ALA A 28 -14.30 7.39 18.10
CA ALA A 28 -15.59 7.94 17.70
C ALA A 28 -15.80 7.84 16.18
N ALA A 29 -14.80 8.20 15.39
CA ALA A 29 -14.85 8.11 13.94
C ALA A 29 -15.01 6.66 13.46
N ALA A 30 -14.30 5.70 14.06
CA ALA A 30 -14.43 4.28 13.75
C ALA A 30 -15.85 3.77 14.02
N THR A 31 -16.43 4.15 15.16
CA THR A 31 -17.80 3.77 15.53
C THR A 31 -18.82 4.33 14.53
N LEU A 32 -18.68 5.60 14.14
CA LEU A 32 -19.55 6.24 13.15
C LEU A 32 -19.40 5.58 11.78
N LEU A 33 -18.19 5.26 11.36
CA LEU A 33 -17.92 4.59 10.09
C LEU A 33 -18.58 3.21 10.01
N SER A 34 -18.46 2.40 11.08
CA SER A 34 -19.04 1.06 11.13
C SER A 34 -20.58 1.06 11.20
N THR A 35 -21.19 2.13 11.71
CA THR A 35 -22.66 2.20 11.91
C THR A 35 -23.39 2.96 10.80
N GLY A 36 -22.75 3.96 10.18
CA GLY A 36 -23.38 4.86 9.21
C GLY A 36 -22.55 5.13 7.96
N GLY A 37 -21.46 4.41 7.74
CA GLY A 37 -20.61 4.60 6.57
C GLY A 37 -19.85 5.92 6.58
N VAL A 38 -19.27 6.28 5.43
CA VAL A 38 -18.37 7.45 5.31
C VAL A 38 -19.08 8.77 5.58
N GLU A 39 -20.32 8.91 5.11
CA GLU A 39 -21.12 10.14 5.28
C GLU A 39 -21.42 10.44 6.76
N ALA A 40 -21.46 9.41 7.61
CA ALA A 40 -21.66 9.60 9.05
C ALA A 40 -20.42 10.18 9.77
N VAL A 41 -19.24 10.11 9.15
CA VAL A 41 -17.98 10.61 9.73
C VAL A 41 -17.81 12.10 9.42
N THR A 42 -18.60 12.93 10.11
CA THR A 42 -18.50 14.40 10.04
C THR A 42 -17.77 14.97 11.25
N ILE A 43 -17.17 16.15 11.08
CA ILE A 43 -16.52 16.90 12.18
C ILE A 43 -17.46 17.08 13.38
N ASP A 44 -18.72 17.43 13.13
CA ASP A 44 -19.70 17.67 14.20
C ASP A 44 -20.13 16.37 14.87
N ALA A 45 -20.37 15.30 14.12
CA ALA A 45 -20.67 13.99 14.70
C ALA A 45 -19.51 13.46 15.55
N VAL A 46 -18.27 13.60 15.07
CA VAL A 46 -17.07 13.11 15.74
C VAL A 46 -16.76 13.94 17.00
N THR A 47 -16.85 15.27 16.95
CA THR A 47 -16.63 16.10 18.15
C THR A 47 -17.67 15.82 19.23
N LYS A 48 -18.93 15.63 18.83
CA LYS A 48 -20.02 15.23 19.75
C LYS A 48 -19.78 13.86 20.38
N ALA A 49 -19.46 12.84 19.58
CA ALA A 49 -19.24 11.48 20.06
C ALA A 49 -17.96 11.33 20.89
N SER A 50 -16.86 11.95 20.44
CA SER A 50 -15.57 11.90 21.14
C SER A 50 -15.54 12.76 22.41
N LYS A 51 -16.43 13.76 22.53
CA LYS A 51 -16.40 14.85 23.53
C LYS A 51 -15.05 15.57 23.56
N VAL A 52 -14.47 15.80 22.38
CA VAL A 52 -13.26 16.60 22.16
C VAL A 52 -13.64 17.87 21.42
N ALA A 53 -13.10 19.02 21.84
CA ALA A 53 -13.41 20.30 21.22
C ALA A 53 -12.98 20.35 19.74
N ARG A 54 -13.73 21.08 18.92
CA ARG A 54 -13.46 21.23 17.48
C ARG A 54 -12.08 21.83 17.19
N THR A 55 -11.62 22.78 18.01
CA THR A 55 -10.27 23.35 17.92
C THR A 55 -9.18 22.32 18.16
N THR A 56 -9.39 21.39 19.10
CA THR A 56 -8.46 20.27 19.34
C THR A 56 -8.51 19.25 18.21
N LEU A 57 -9.67 18.99 17.61
CA LEU A 57 -9.75 18.13 16.43
C LEU A 57 -8.91 18.68 15.29
N TYR A 58 -9.02 19.97 14.96
CA TYR A 58 -8.23 20.57 13.88
C TYR A 58 -6.72 20.62 14.16
N ARG A 59 -6.29 20.53 15.43
CA ARG A 59 -4.87 20.31 15.77
C ARG A 59 -4.36 18.93 15.37
N HIS A 60 -5.24 17.92 15.30
CA HIS A 60 -4.89 16.56 14.89
C HIS A 60 -5.14 16.30 13.41
N PHE A 61 -6.21 16.87 12.87
CA PHE A 61 -6.72 16.59 11.54
C PHE A 61 -7.11 17.87 10.81
N HIS A 62 -6.31 18.25 9.82
CA HIS A 62 -6.53 19.43 8.97
C HIS A 62 -7.86 19.40 8.18
N SER A 63 -8.48 18.23 8.00
CA SER A 63 -9.78 18.09 7.31
C SER A 63 -10.54 16.83 7.77
N SER A 64 -11.83 16.73 7.42
CA SER A 64 -12.64 15.51 7.64
C SER A 64 -12.07 14.31 6.88
N SER A 65 -11.50 14.54 5.69
CA SER A 65 -10.80 13.54 4.89
C SER A 65 -9.55 13.02 5.60
N HIS A 66 -8.79 13.90 6.25
CA HIS A 66 -7.62 13.50 7.03
C HIS A 66 -8.03 12.62 8.22
N LEU A 67 -9.09 13.00 8.93
CA LEU A 67 -9.65 12.19 10.00
C LEU A 67 -10.12 10.82 9.50
N LEU A 68 -10.84 10.80 8.38
CA LEU A 68 -11.36 9.57 7.79
C LEU A 68 -10.23 8.65 7.32
N ALA A 69 -9.18 9.19 6.68
CA ALA A 69 -8.01 8.43 6.29
C ALA A 69 -7.28 7.83 7.50
N ALA A 70 -7.05 8.62 8.55
CA ALA A 70 -6.46 8.11 9.79
C ALA A 70 -7.36 7.07 10.51
N THR A 71 -8.68 7.15 10.32
CA THR A 71 -9.63 6.17 10.83
C THR A 71 -9.53 4.86 10.06
N PHE A 72 -9.45 4.93 8.72
CA PHE A 72 -9.20 3.76 7.89
C PHE A 72 -7.83 3.14 8.16
N GLU A 73 -6.75 3.92 8.30
CA GLU A 73 -5.41 3.41 8.67
C GLU A 73 -5.41 2.62 9.98
N ARG A 74 -6.30 2.98 10.93
CA ARG A 74 -6.46 2.29 12.20
C ARG A 74 -7.32 1.03 12.10
N LEU A 75 -8.30 1.03 11.20
CA LEU A 75 -9.26 -0.08 11.05
C LEU A 75 -8.81 -1.12 10.04
N LEU A 76 -8.09 -0.70 9.00
CA LEU A 76 -7.49 -1.58 8.01
C LEU A 76 -6.31 -2.28 8.67
N PRO A 77 -6.28 -3.62 8.65
CA PRO A 77 -5.15 -4.35 9.19
C PRO A 77 -3.87 -3.90 8.46
N GLN A 78 -2.85 -3.50 9.22
CA GLN A 78 -1.57 -3.11 8.64
C GLN A 78 -0.77 -4.37 8.32
N VAL A 79 -0.34 -4.51 7.06
CA VAL A 79 0.75 -5.45 6.76
C VAL A 79 2.02 -4.78 7.25
N THR A 80 2.50 -5.17 8.43
CA THR A 80 3.88 -4.87 8.79
C THR A 80 4.78 -5.58 7.78
N THR A 81 5.56 -4.81 7.02
CA THR A 81 6.61 -5.36 6.17
C THR A 81 7.47 -6.28 7.05
N PRO A 82 7.64 -7.57 6.70
CA PRO A 82 8.52 -8.43 7.46
C PRO A 82 9.91 -7.78 7.55
N ALA A 83 10.63 -8.01 8.65
CA ALA A 83 12.08 -7.82 8.63
C ALA A 83 12.62 -8.56 7.40
N PRO A 84 13.51 -7.95 6.60
CA PRO A 84 13.85 -8.47 5.27
C PRO A 84 14.16 -9.96 5.34
N THR A 85 13.23 -10.78 4.85
CA THR A 85 13.37 -12.23 4.93
C THR A 85 14.53 -12.57 4.00
N SER A 86 15.66 -12.98 4.56
CA SER A 86 16.80 -13.50 3.79
C SER A 86 16.32 -14.72 3.00
N GLY A 87 16.02 -14.53 1.71
CA GLY A 87 15.46 -15.59 0.86
C GLY A 87 15.28 -15.17 -0.60
N PRO A 88 15.01 -16.11 -1.53
CA PRO A 88 14.61 -15.86 -2.91
C PRO A 88 13.52 -14.78 -3.06
N LEU A 89 13.58 -13.96 -4.12
CA LEU A 89 12.57 -12.90 -4.38
C LEU A 89 11.15 -13.49 -4.41
N ARG A 90 11.03 -14.66 -5.04
CA ARG A 90 9.80 -15.46 -5.07
C ARG A 90 9.23 -15.71 -3.69
N GLU A 91 10.05 -16.21 -2.75
CA GLU A 91 9.59 -16.55 -1.41
C GLU A 91 9.15 -15.31 -0.63
N GLN A 92 9.89 -14.20 -0.79
CA GLN A 92 9.51 -12.91 -0.19
C GLN A 92 8.15 -12.41 -0.69
N LEU A 93 7.90 -12.48 -2.00
CA LEU A 93 6.63 -12.08 -2.59
C LEU A 93 5.48 -13.00 -2.16
N ILE A 94 5.71 -14.31 -2.10
CA ILE A 94 4.69 -15.28 -1.63
C ILE A 94 4.34 -15.03 -0.17
N GLU A 95 5.34 -14.82 0.68
CA GLU A 95 5.12 -14.51 2.09
C GLU A 95 4.31 -13.23 2.25
N LEU A 96 4.72 -12.16 1.55
CA LEU A 96 4.03 -10.88 1.58
C LEU A 96 2.58 -11.00 1.13
N LEU A 97 2.34 -11.67 0.00
CA LEU A 97 1.01 -11.85 -0.55
C LEU A 97 0.13 -12.74 0.33
N SER A 98 0.70 -13.77 0.95
CA SER A 98 -0.01 -14.65 1.90
C SER A 98 -0.45 -13.90 3.15
N ARG A 99 0.42 -13.03 3.69
CA ARG A 99 0.07 -12.16 4.83
C ARG A 99 -1.06 -11.21 4.44
N GLN A 100 -0.98 -10.61 3.25
CA GLN A 100 -2.05 -9.75 2.75
C GLN A 100 -3.37 -10.53 2.63
N ALA A 101 -3.36 -11.73 2.06
CA ALA A 101 -4.55 -12.58 1.95
C ALA A 101 -5.17 -12.92 3.32
N ALA A 102 -4.35 -13.20 4.34
CA ALA A 102 -4.83 -13.39 5.71
C ALA A 102 -5.53 -12.14 6.26
N LEU A 103 -4.93 -10.96 6.06
CA LEU A 103 -5.55 -9.70 6.47
C LEU A 103 -6.87 -9.42 5.76
N PHE A 104 -7.00 -9.76 4.47
CA PHE A 104 -8.27 -9.67 3.75
C PHE A 104 -9.33 -10.61 4.31
N ASN A 105 -8.94 -11.79 4.78
CA ASN A 105 -9.86 -12.77 5.38
C ASN A 105 -10.31 -12.33 6.78
N ASP A 106 -9.39 -11.81 7.59
CA ASP A 106 -9.64 -11.41 8.99
C ASP A 106 -10.30 -10.03 9.12
N ALA A 107 -10.13 -9.15 8.14
CA ALA A 107 -10.78 -7.84 8.15
C ALA A 107 -12.31 -7.98 8.04
N PRO A 108 -13.09 -7.19 8.82
CA PRO A 108 -14.51 -7.06 8.59
C PRO A 108 -14.77 -6.56 7.17
N LEU A 109 -15.40 -7.40 6.34
CA LEU A 109 -15.61 -7.16 4.90
C LEU A 109 -16.15 -5.75 4.61
N HIS A 110 -17.07 -5.26 5.43
CA HIS A 110 -17.67 -3.94 5.28
C HIS A 110 -16.65 -2.78 5.38
N VAL A 111 -15.62 -2.88 6.22
CA VAL A 111 -14.57 -1.85 6.34
C VAL A 111 -13.69 -1.84 5.09
N THR A 112 -13.29 -3.02 4.62
CA THR A 112 -12.50 -3.15 3.39
C THR A 112 -13.32 -2.66 2.19
N THR A 113 -14.56 -3.10 2.03
CA THR A 113 -15.44 -2.62 0.96
C THR A 113 -15.67 -1.11 1.02
N LEU A 114 -15.89 -0.53 2.21
CA LEU A 114 -16.02 0.92 2.37
C LEU A 114 -14.74 1.66 2.01
N ALA A 115 -13.56 1.18 2.43
CA ALA A 115 -12.28 1.79 2.07
C ALA A 115 -12.13 1.83 0.55
N TRP A 116 -12.41 0.70 -0.13
CA TRP A 116 -12.26 0.52 -1.57
C TRP A 116 -13.31 1.29 -2.40
N LEU A 117 -14.56 1.33 -1.96
CA LEU A 117 -15.60 2.18 -2.59
C LEU A 117 -15.27 3.67 -2.41
N SER A 118 -14.69 4.05 -1.27
CA SER A 118 -14.26 5.43 -1.02
C SER A 118 -13.05 5.86 -1.87
N LEU A 119 -12.31 4.91 -2.45
CA LEU A 119 -11.26 5.18 -3.44
C LEU A 119 -11.85 5.71 -4.75
N GLY A 120 -13.10 5.37 -5.05
CA GLY A 120 -13.83 5.73 -6.28
C GLY A 120 -13.16 5.23 -7.58
N PRO A 121 -13.84 5.34 -8.74
CA PRO A 121 -13.19 5.20 -10.04
C PRO A 121 -12.19 6.33 -10.23
N THR A 122 -10.99 6.02 -10.75
CA THR A 122 -10.09 7.05 -11.29
C THR A 122 -10.85 7.76 -12.42
N GLY A 123 -11.21 9.03 -12.21
CA GLY A 123 -11.73 9.90 -13.28
C GLY A 123 -13.23 10.16 -13.34
N SER A 124 -14.04 9.81 -12.33
CA SER A 124 -15.45 10.25 -12.32
C SER A 124 -15.62 11.72 -11.88
N ASN A 125 -16.61 12.41 -12.46
CA ASN A 125 -16.95 13.83 -12.22
C ASN A 125 -17.56 14.10 -10.83
N ALA A 126 -16.86 13.71 -9.75
CA ALA A 126 -17.20 14.19 -8.41
C ALA A 126 -16.92 15.71 -8.30
N GLN A 127 -17.79 16.41 -7.55
CA GLN A 127 -17.68 17.85 -7.28
C GLN A 127 -16.29 18.17 -6.67
N ALA A 128 -15.79 19.38 -6.89
CA ALA A 128 -14.40 19.75 -6.56
C ALA A 128 -14.03 19.52 -5.09
N GLU A 129 -14.96 19.67 -4.14
CA GLU A 129 -14.71 19.45 -2.70
C GLU A 129 -14.63 17.95 -2.33
N ASP A 130 -15.49 17.12 -2.93
CA ASP A 130 -15.46 15.66 -2.74
C ASP A 130 -14.21 15.03 -3.35
N ARG A 131 -13.72 15.57 -4.48
CA ARG A 131 -12.52 15.09 -5.16
C ARG A 131 -11.25 15.18 -4.32
N HIS A 132 -11.06 16.27 -3.57
CA HIS A 132 -9.88 16.45 -2.72
C HIS A 132 -9.94 15.54 -1.49
N THR A 133 -11.13 15.34 -0.93
CA THR A 133 -11.36 14.50 0.24
C THR A 133 -11.19 13.02 -0.09
N SER A 134 -11.86 12.53 -1.14
CA SER A 134 -11.72 11.16 -1.63
C SER A 134 -10.33 10.90 -2.21
N GLY A 135 -9.70 11.91 -2.82
CA GLY A 135 -8.34 11.81 -3.38
C GLY A 135 -7.28 11.57 -2.30
N ALA A 136 -7.26 12.39 -1.24
CA ALA A 136 -6.28 12.23 -0.15
C ALA A 136 -6.49 10.91 0.63
N LEU A 137 -7.74 10.52 0.86
CA LEU A 137 -8.07 9.23 1.43
C LEU A 137 -7.58 8.09 0.52
N ARG A 138 -7.87 8.21 -0.79
CA ARG A 138 -7.47 7.22 -1.79
C ARG A 138 -5.98 7.01 -1.79
N THR A 139 -5.22 8.10 -1.90
CA THR A 139 -3.76 8.07 -1.90
C THR A 139 -3.24 7.32 -0.68
N ARG A 140 -3.73 7.62 0.53
CA ARG A 140 -3.24 6.94 1.73
C ARG A 140 -3.57 5.46 1.81
N VAL A 141 -4.79 5.08 1.46
CA VAL A 141 -5.18 3.66 1.47
C VAL A 141 -4.34 2.90 0.45
N VAL A 142 -4.17 3.45 -0.77
CA VAL A 142 -3.31 2.87 -1.80
C VAL A 142 -1.86 2.78 -1.31
N ASP A 143 -1.33 3.85 -0.73
CA ASP A 143 0.03 3.88 -0.17
C ASP A 143 0.22 2.80 0.90
N GLN A 144 -0.76 2.60 1.79
CA GLN A 144 -0.70 1.58 2.82
C GLN A 144 -0.62 0.16 2.24
N TYR A 145 -1.34 -0.13 1.14
CA TYR A 145 -1.20 -1.40 0.44
C TYR A 145 0.10 -1.50 -0.36
N ARG A 146 0.63 -0.36 -0.83
CA ARG A 146 1.81 -0.29 -1.70
C ARG A 146 3.12 -0.43 -0.94
N GLN A 147 3.26 0.23 0.20
CA GLN A 147 4.50 0.32 0.97
C GLN A 147 5.20 -1.04 1.20
N PRO A 148 4.49 -2.14 1.57
CA PRO A 148 5.13 -3.45 1.74
C PRO A 148 5.70 -4.03 0.44
N PHE A 149 5.02 -3.81 -0.70
CA PHE A 149 5.46 -4.29 -2.01
C PHE A 149 6.62 -3.45 -2.55
N ASP A 150 6.61 -2.14 -2.33
CA ASP A 150 7.71 -1.26 -2.73
C ASP A 150 9.04 -1.73 -2.12
N ALA A 151 9.05 -2.06 -0.82
CA ALA A 151 10.25 -2.56 -0.15
C ALA A 151 10.86 -3.82 -0.81
N VAL A 152 10.03 -4.69 -1.40
CA VAL A 152 10.48 -5.92 -2.06
C VAL A 152 10.79 -5.67 -3.55
N LEU A 153 9.90 -4.99 -4.26
CA LEU A 153 9.95 -4.77 -5.71
C LEU A 153 11.00 -3.73 -6.13
N THR A 154 11.40 -2.81 -5.24
CA THR A 154 12.49 -1.87 -5.51
C THR A 154 13.83 -2.32 -4.91
N SER A 155 13.89 -3.55 -4.37
CA SER A 155 15.13 -4.09 -3.80
C SER A 155 16.19 -4.33 -4.90
N PRO A 156 17.50 -4.29 -4.57
CA PRO A 156 18.56 -4.62 -5.53
C PRO A 156 18.39 -6.01 -6.16
N LYS A 157 17.78 -6.93 -5.41
CA LYS A 157 17.46 -8.28 -5.89
C LYS A 157 16.38 -8.28 -6.97
N ALA A 158 15.30 -7.53 -6.74
CA ALA A 158 14.24 -7.35 -7.74
C ALA A 158 14.79 -6.69 -9.00
N GLN A 159 15.63 -5.66 -8.86
CA GLN A 159 16.28 -4.99 -10.01
C GLN A 159 17.20 -5.91 -10.81
N ALA A 160 17.81 -6.93 -10.19
CA ALA A 160 18.65 -7.91 -10.89
C ALA A 160 17.83 -8.99 -11.60
N GLU A 161 16.66 -9.36 -11.09
CA GLU A 161 15.85 -10.48 -11.58
C GLU A 161 14.71 -10.05 -12.54
N LEU A 162 14.22 -8.81 -12.43
CA LEU A 162 13.04 -8.30 -13.14
C LEU A 162 13.39 -7.23 -14.18
N ASN A 163 12.62 -7.17 -15.26
CA ASN A 163 12.67 -6.09 -16.24
C ASN A 163 12.01 -4.82 -15.67
N ASP A 164 12.02 -3.72 -16.44
CA ASP A 164 11.20 -2.55 -16.13
C ASP A 164 9.71 -2.91 -16.19
N PHE A 165 8.93 -2.44 -15.21
CA PHE A 165 7.49 -2.69 -15.12
C PHE A 165 6.76 -1.52 -14.48
N ASP A 166 5.48 -1.36 -14.84
CA ASP A 166 4.60 -0.42 -14.16
C ASP A 166 4.27 -0.95 -12.77
N GLN A 167 4.76 -0.27 -11.75
CA GLN A 167 4.59 -0.66 -10.34
C GLN A 167 3.13 -0.58 -9.88
N GLU A 168 2.35 0.37 -10.40
CA GLU A 168 0.92 0.46 -10.07
C GLU A 168 0.17 -0.74 -10.66
N LEU A 169 0.51 -1.11 -11.90
CA LEU A 169 -0.06 -2.30 -12.54
C LEU A 169 0.39 -3.60 -11.83
N ALA A 170 1.65 -3.70 -11.41
CA ALA A 170 2.16 -4.84 -10.66
C ALA A 170 1.37 -5.05 -9.35
N LEU A 171 1.05 -3.96 -8.63
CA LEU A 171 0.19 -4.02 -7.47
C LEU A 171 -1.22 -4.53 -7.81
N CYS A 172 -1.82 -4.04 -8.90
CA CYS A 172 -3.13 -4.53 -9.35
C CYS A 172 -3.11 -6.03 -9.67
N GLN A 173 -2.02 -6.53 -10.27
CA GLN A 173 -1.86 -7.95 -10.61
C GLN A 173 -1.69 -8.83 -9.36
N LEU A 174 -0.96 -8.35 -8.36
CA LEU A 174 -0.68 -9.10 -7.14
C LEU A 174 -1.87 -9.04 -6.15
N VAL A 175 -2.39 -7.85 -5.86
CA VAL A 175 -3.41 -7.63 -4.82
C VAL A 175 -4.84 -7.74 -5.37
N GLY A 176 -5.05 -7.38 -6.64
CA GLY A 176 -6.38 -7.39 -7.28
C GLY A 176 -7.12 -8.73 -7.16
N PRO A 177 -6.48 -9.89 -7.42
CA PRO A 177 -7.11 -11.19 -7.25
C PRO A 177 -7.59 -11.44 -5.81
N LEU A 178 -6.83 -10.98 -4.80
CA LEU A 178 -7.22 -11.12 -3.39
C LEU A 178 -8.49 -10.32 -3.08
N ALA A 179 -8.48 -9.04 -3.48
CA ALA A 179 -9.60 -8.14 -3.26
C ALA A 179 -10.86 -8.64 -3.98
N PHE A 180 -10.72 -9.05 -5.25
CA PHE A 180 -11.83 -9.56 -6.06
C PHE A 180 -12.46 -10.82 -5.45
N ALA A 181 -11.65 -11.82 -5.10
CA ALA A 181 -12.14 -13.06 -4.51
C ALA A 181 -12.86 -12.81 -3.18
N ARG A 182 -12.32 -11.91 -2.34
CA ARG A 182 -12.92 -11.53 -1.06
C ARG A 182 -14.25 -10.78 -1.22
N MET A 183 -14.32 -9.80 -2.13
CA MET A 183 -15.52 -8.98 -2.35
C MET A 183 -16.69 -9.77 -2.94
N THR A 184 -16.38 -10.66 -3.88
CA THR A 184 -17.40 -11.45 -4.57
C THR A 184 -17.81 -12.70 -3.80
N GLY A 185 -17.06 -13.07 -2.75
CA GLY A 185 -17.22 -14.35 -2.07
C GLY A 185 -16.92 -15.54 -2.98
N LEU A 186 -16.26 -15.33 -4.12
CA LEU A 186 -16.04 -16.35 -5.15
C LEU A 186 -15.19 -17.51 -4.60
N ARG A 187 -14.16 -17.19 -3.80
CA ARG A 187 -13.31 -18.18 -3.13
C ARG A 187 -12.49 -17.55 -2.01
N THR A 188 -12.07 -18.38 -1.06
CA THR A 188 -10.99 -18.02 -0.13
C THR A 188 -9.65 -18.22 -0.82
N ILE A 189 -8.78 -17.22 -0.75
CA ILE A 189 -7.42 -17.32 -1.28
C ILE A 189 -6.54 -18.09 -0.30
N THR A 190 -5.88 -19.14 -0.80
CA THR A 190 -4.95 -19.98 -0.05
C THR A 190 -3.50 -19.57 -0.28
N HIS A 191 -2.58 -20.11 0.51
CA HIS A 191 -1.13 -19.94 0.27
C HIS A 191 -0.70 -20.44 -1.11
N ASN A 192 -1.29 -21.55 -1.59
CA ASN A 192 -0.99 -22.09 -2.92
C ASN A 192 -1.45 -21.16 -4.04
N ASP A 193 -2.59 -20.48 -3.86
CA ASP A 193 -3.04 -19.46 -4.80
C ASP A 193 -2.10 -18.25 -4.82
N CYS A 194 -1.60 -17.84 -3.65
CA CYS A 194 -0.58 -16.79 -3.56
C CYS A 194 0.70 -17.19 -4.32
N ALA A 195 1.14 -18.45 -4.18
CA ALA A 195 2.28 -18.99 -4.91
C ALA A 195 2.06 -18.92 -6.43
N ASN A 196 0.91 -19.35 -6.92
CA ASN A 196 0.57 -19.31 -8.35
C ASN A 196 0.55 -17.87 -8.89
N ILE A 197 -0.09 -16.94 -8.18
CA ILE A 197 -0.16 -15.52 -8.58
C ILE A 197 1.26 -14.93 -8.69
N VAL A 198 2.13 -15.23 -7.71
CA VAL A 198 3.52 -14.75 -7.73
C VAL A 198 4.31 -15.41 -8.86
N ASP A 199 4.12 -16.69 -9.11
CA ASP A 199 4.81 -17.41 -10.19
C ASP A 199 4.42 -16.85 -11.56
N ASP A 200 3.15 -16.58 -11.79
CA ASP A 200 2.65 -15.95 -13.02
C ASP A 200 3.23 -14.54 -13.20
N PHE A 201 3.25 -13.74 -12.12
CA PHE A 201 3.84 -12.40 -12.13
C PHE A 201 5.34 -12.46 -12.47
N LEU A 202 6.10 -13.33 -11.80
CA LEU A 202 7.54 -13.47 -12.05
C LEU A 202 7.82 -14.02 -13.44
N ALA A 203 7.04 -14.96 -13.95
CA ALA A 203 7.20 -15.49 -15.30
C ALA A 203 7.03 -14.40 -16.36
N ALA A 204 6.09 -13.47 -16.14
CA ALA A 204 5.83 -12.36 -17.06
C ALA A 204 6.91 -11.25 -17.00
N HIS A 205 7.56 -11.04 -15.85
CA HIS A 205 8.45 -9.89 -15.63
C HIS A 205 9.92 -10.24 -15.49
N ARG A 206 10.30 -11.52 -15.37
CA ARG A 206 11.70 -11.92 -15.28
C ARG A 206 12.49 -11.50 -16.51
N ASN A 207 13.73 -11.11 -16.27
CA ASN A 207 14.75 -10.91 -17.30
C ASN A 207 14.90 -12.21 -18.08
N THR A 208 14.11 -12.36 -19.14
CA THR A 208 14.35 -13.38 -20.14
C THR A 208 15.60 -12.95 -20.88
N ASP A 209 16.44 -13.90 -21.25
CA ASP A 209 17.65 -13.76 -22.08
C ASP A 209 17.36 -13.19 -23.51
N SER A 210 16.42 -12.26 -23.65
CA SER A 210 16.10 -11.52 -24.87
C SER A 210 17.26 -10.61 -25.31
N ASP A 211 18.16 -10.24 -24.39
CA ASP A 211 19.41 -9.54 -24.71
C ASP A 211 20.56 -10.50 -25.12
N ALA A 212 20.53 -11.76 -24.68
CA ALA A 212 21.46 -12.78 -25.15
C ALA A 212 21.18 -13.20 -26.60
N ILE A 213 19.91 -13.16 -27.03
CA ILE A 213 19.51 -13.46 -28.42
C ILE A 213 19.84 -12.28 -29.35
N LYS A 214 19.62 -11.03 -28.93
CA LYS A 214 19.96 -9.84 -29.73
C LYS A 214 21.47 -9.66 -29.94
N SER A 215 22.30 -9.94 -28.93
CA SER A 215 23.76 -9.84 -29.05
C SER A 215 24.37 -10.95 -29.93
N ASN A 216 23.83 -12.17 -29.88
CA ASN A 216 24.27 -13.30 -30.72
C ASN A 216 23.84 -13.15 -32.20
N ILE A 217 22.73 -12.47 -32.48
CA ILE A 217 22.31 -12.19 -33.87
C ILE A 217 23.17 -11.07 -34.48
N ALA A 218 23.58 -10.08 -33.70
CA ALA A 218 24.46 -9.00 -34.14
C ALA A 218 25.90 -9.48 -34.44
N THR A 219 26.44 -10.39 -33.62
CA THR A 219 27.78 -10.98 -33.83
C THR A 219 27.83 -12.04 -34.93
N LYS A 220 26.74 -12.78 -35.20
CA LYS A 220 26.70 -13.70 -36.36
C LYS A 220 26.60 -13.00 -37.71
N LYS A 221 26.10 -11.76 -37.78
CA LYS A 221 25.95 -11.02 -39.05
C LYS A 221 27.24 -10.36 -39.56
N THR A 222 28.26 -10.20 -38.72
CA THR A 222 29.54 -9.56 -39.08
C THR A 222 30.65 -10.53 -39.49
N GLY A 223 30.46 -11.83 -39.28
CA GLY A 223 31.44 -12.87 -39.61
C GLY A 223 31.13 -13.65 -40.89
N ARG A 224 31.11 -12.99 -42.07
CA ARG A 224 31.13 -13.70 -43.36
C ARG A 224 32.55 -13.62 -43.94
N PRO A 225 33.25 -14.75 -44.17
CA PRO A 225 34.63 -14.71 -44.65
C PRO A 225 34.66 -14.30 -46.12
N ALA A 226 35.52 -13.33 -46.45
CA ALA A 226 35.87 -13.01 -47.82
C ALA A 226 36.55 -14.24 -48.44
N ARG A 227 35.84 -14.89 -49.37
CA ARG A 227 36.35 -15.98 -50.18
C ARG A 227 37.48 -15.45 -51.07
N SER A 228 38.65 -16.08 -50.93
CA SER A 228 39.75 -16.06 -51.89
C SER A 228 39.25 -16.33 -53.32
N ALA A 229 39.69 -15.50 -54.25
CA ALA A 229 39.70 -15.82 -55.67
C ALA A 229 41.04 -15.36 -56.27
N ARG A 230 41.58 -16.28 -57.07
CA ARG A 230 42.85 -16.29 -57.79
C ARG A 230 43.13 -15.07 -58.65
#